data_AF-A0A2M6ZZS0-F1
#
_entry.id   AF-A0A2M6ZZS0-F1
#
_cell.length_a   1.000
_cell.length_b   1.000
_cell.length_c   1.000
_cell.angle_alpha   90.00
_cell.angle_beta   90.00
_cell.angle_gamma   90.00
#
_symmetry.space_group_name_H-M   'P 1'
#
loop_
_entity.id
_entity.type
_entity.pdbx_description
1 polymer ?
#
loop_
_entity_poly.entity_id
_entity_poly.type
_entity_poly.pdbx_seq_one_letter_code
_entity_poly.pdbx_strand_id
1 'polypeptide(L)'
;MNDSNKIENAGFEKQKGDAAMEEANILFKNGKYDGAVSRAYYAAFHYGSAALFSKGLEANSHRGMQRLFHLHFIRTKIFDEEIGIFLSHAQKAREEADYFPEITFSKEIAEKRIQEAEKFVENVRDYLQKIAGI
;
A
#
# COMPACT_ATOMS: atom_id res chain seq x y z
N MET A 1 -5.90 3.13 22.49
CA MET A 1 -5.40 4.35 21.83
C MET A 1 -6.41 5.48 22.02
N ASN A 2 -5.97 6.66 22.44
CA ASN A 2 -6.79 7.88 22.38
C ASN A 2 -6.88 8.36 20.92
N ASP A 3 -7.74 9.33 20.61
CA ASP A 3 -7.92 9.79 19.22
C ASP A 3 -6.70 10.54 18.67
N SER A 4 -5.92 11.21 19.52
CA SER A 4 -4.70 11.91 19.12
C SER A 4 -3.61 10.96 18.61
N ASN A 5 -3.41 9.81 19.29
CA ASN A 5 -2.41 8.82 18.88
C ASN A 5 -2.80 8.12 17.56
N LYS A 6 -4.09 8.12 17.18
CA LYS A 6 -4.56 7.46 15.94
C LYS A 6 -4.17 8.27 14.70
N ILE A 7 -4.43 9.57 14.71
CA ILE A 7 -4.09 10.48 13.61
C ILE A 7 -2.57 10.58 13.46
N GLU A 8 -1.86 10.62 14.59
CA GLU A 8 -0.40 10.60 14.59
C GLU A 8 0.16 9.31 13.97
N ASN A 9 -0.35 8.13 14.37
CA ASN A 9 0.05 6.86 13.78
C ASN A 9 -0.30 6.76 12.29
N ALA A 10 -1.47 7.27 11.88
CA ALA A 10 -1.83 7.37 10.47
C ALA A 10 -0.83 8.24 9.70
N GLY A 11 -0.40 9.37 10.27
CA GLY A 11 0.62 10.25 9.71
C GLY A 11 1.98 9.55 9.56
N PHE A 12 2.43 8.79 10.57
CA PHE A 12 3.68 8.03 10.48
C PHE A 12 3.62 6.93 9.43
N GLU A 13 2.52 6.19 9.34
CA GLU A 13 2.34 5.18 8.30
C GLU A 13 2.28 5.82 6.91
N LYS A 14 1.61 6.97 6.75
CA LYS A 14 1.62 7.74 5.50
C LYS A 14 3.04 8.13 5.08
N GLN A 15 3.86 8.65 5.99
CA GLN A 15 5.26 9.01 5.71
C GLN A 15 6.09 7.80 5.27
N LYS A 16 5.94 6.65 5.93
CA LYS A 16 6.60 5.40 5.50
C LYS A 16 6.14 4.96 4.10
N GLY A 17 4.85 5.13 3.82
CA GLY A 17 4.27 4.85 2.50
C GLY A 17 4.87 5.72 1.40
N ASP A 18 5.01 7.03 1.67
CA ASP A 18 5.63 7.98 0.74
C ASP A 18 7.10 7.61 0.47
N ALA A 19 7.87 7.32 1.53
CA ALA A 19 9.27 6.88 1.39
C ALA A 19 9.38 5.55 0.61
N ALA A 20 8.50 4.59 0.86
CA ALA A 20 8.47 3.34 0.11
C ALA A 20 8.17 3.54 -1.38
N MET A 21 7.29 4.48 -1.73
CA MET A 21 6.99 4.79 -3.14
C MET A 21 8.16 5.51 -3.83
N GLU A 22 8.86 6.40 -3.11
CA GLU A 22 10.09 7.01 -3.61
C GLU A 22 11.17 5.95 -3.88
N GLU A 23 11.39 5.05 -2.93
CA GLU A 23 12.36 3.96 -3.09
C GLU A 23 12.01 3.03 -4.26
N ALA A 24 10.72 2.69 -4.44
CA ALA A 24 10.26 1.90 -5.58
C ALA A 24 10.65 2.54 -6.91
N ASN A 25 10.42 3.86 -7.02
CA ASN A 25 10.76 4.64 -8.20
C ASN A 25 12.28 4.72 -8.46
N ILE A 26 13.09 4.87 -7.40
CA ILE A 26 14.56 4.85 -7.50
C ILE A 26 15.04 3.48 -8.00
N LEU A 27 14.54 2.40 -7.40
CA LEU A 27 14.91 1.03 -7.78
C LEU A 27 14.54 0.74 -9.23
N PHE A 28 13.34 1.14 -9.66
CA PHE A 28 12.89 0.97 -11.03
C PHE A 28 13.81 1.67 -12.04
N LYS A 29 14.17 2.94 -11.78
CA LYS A 29 15.09 3.72 -12.62
C LYS A 29 16.48 3.09 -12.73
N ASN A 30 16.89 2.33 -11.73
CA ASN A 30 18.18 1.63 -11.69
C ASN A 30 18.10 0.16 -12.17
N GLY A 31 16.99 -0.24 -12.79
CA GLY A 31 16.82 -1.60 -13.33
C GLY A 31 16.67 -2.68 -12.25
N LYS A 32 16.31 -2.30 -11.02
CA LYS A 32 16.09 -3.21 -9.89
C LYS A 32 14.61 -3.51 -9.74
N TYR A 33 14.06 -4.22 -10.70
CA TYR A 33 12.62 -4.40 -10.88
C TYR A 33 11.94 -5.17 -9.74
N ASP A 34 12.53 -6.27 -9.28
CA ASP A 34 11.98 -7.06 -8.16
C ASP A 34 11.90 -6.22 -6.88
N GLY A 35 13.00 -5.51 -6.56
CA GLY A 35 13.04 -4.57 -5.45
C GLY A 35 12.02 -3.45 -5.59
N ALA A 36 11.82 -2.93 -6.80
CA ALA A 36 10.82 -1.89 -7.06
C ALA A 36 9.39 -2.40 -6.83
N VAL A 37 9.06 -3.61 -7.28
CA VAL A 37 7.75 -4.26 -7.04
C VAL A 37 7.52 -4.48 -5.55
N SER A 38 8.54 -4.95 -4.83
CA SER A 38 8.48 -5.14 -3.38
C SER A 38 8.20 -3.82 -2.65
N ARG A 39 8.94 -2.76 -2.96
CA ARG A 39 8.75 -1.43 -2.36
C ARG A 39 7.39 -0.79 -2.71
N ALA A 40 6.91 -0.97 -3.94
CA ALA A 40 5.57 -0.53 -4.34
C ALA A 40 4.46 -1.19 -3.50
N TYR A 41 4.59 -2.49 -3.22
CA TYR A 41 3.68 -3.18 -2.29
C TYR A 41 3.75 -2.60 -0.88
N TYR A 42 4.95 -2.35 -0.33
CA TYR A 42 5.08 -1.77 1.00
C TYR A 42 4.48 -0.37 1.09
N ALA A 43 4.57 0.43 0.03
CA ALA A 43 3.88 1.72 -0.04
C ALA A 43 2.36 1.56 0.09
N ALA A 44 1.77 0.63 -0.66
CA ALA A 44 0.34 0.31 -0.55
C ALA A 44 -0.02 -0.25 0.84
N PHE A 45 0.82 -1.09 1.43
CA PHE A 45 0.61 -1.63 2.77
C PHE A 45 0.57 -0.54 3.84
N HIS A 46 1.53 0.39 3.80
CA HIS A 46 1.60 1.50 4.75
C HIS A 46 0.42 2.46 4.58
N TYR A 47 0.02 2.79 3.35
CA TYR A 47 -1.19 3.58 3.11
C TYR A 47 -2.46 2.86 3.59
N GLY A 48 -2.58 1.55 3.36
CA GLY A 48 -3.67 0.74 3.89
C GLY A 48 -3.73 0.77 5.42
N SER A 49 -2.58 0.68 6.09
CA SER A 49 -2.46 0.80 7.54
C SER A 49 -2.81 2.20 8.04
N ALA A 50 -2.39 3.26 7.34
CA ALA A 50 -2.75 4.64 7.66
C ALA A 50 -4.27 4.86 7.61
N ALA A 51 -4.94 4.32 6.58
CA ALA A 51 -6.40 4.34 6.48
C ALA A 51 -7.05 3.60 7.66
N LEU A 52 -6.54 2.44 8.06
CA LEU A 52 -7.07 1.72 9.22
C LEU A 52 -6.93 2.55 10.50
N PHE A 53 -5.78 3.18 10.73
CA PHE A 53 -5.56 4.04 11.90
C PHE A 53 -6.52 5.23 11.92
N SER A 54 -6.86 5.81 10.76
CA SER A 54 -7.84 6.89 10.68
C SER A 54 -9.26 6.47 11.07
N LYS A 55 -9.55 5.16 11.11
CA LYS A 55 -10.78 4.56 11.66
C LYS A 55 -10.59 3.97 13.07
N GLY A 56 -9.43 4.15 13.69
CA GLY A 56 -9.08 3.55 14.98
C GLY A 56 -8.90 2.04 14.94
N LEU A 57 -8.57 1.51 13.76
CA LEU A 57 -8.28 0.09 13.53
C LEU A 57 -6.78 -0.11 13.37
N GLU A 58 -6.30 -1.29 13.75
CA GLU A 58 -4.89 -1.67 13.61
C GLU A 58 -4.79 -3.11 13.15
N ALA A 59 -3.81 -3.40 12.29
CA ALA A 59 -3.55 -4.73 11.77
C ALA A 59 -2.16 -5.21 12.19
N ASN A 60 -2.09 -6.43 12.75
CA ASN A 60 -0.84 -7.03 13.20
C ASN A 60 -0.17 -7.95 12.16
N SER A 61 -0.65 -7.93 10.90
CA SER A 61 -0.09 -8.72 9.80
C SER A 61 -0.54 -8.21 8.43
N HIS A 62 0.16 -8.59 7.36
CA HIS A 62 -0.23 -8.28 5.97
C HIS A 62 -1.65 -8.75 5.63
N ARG A 63 -1.96 -10.02 5.92
CA ARG A 63 -3.31 -10.57 5.71
C ARG A 63 -4.36 -9.90 6.57
N GLY A 64 -4.01 -9.54 7.82
CA GLY A 64 -4.89 -8.79 8.71
C GLY A 64 -5.23 -7.41 8.14
N MET A 65 -4.23 -6.70 7.61
CA MET A 65 -4.40 -5.38 6.98
C MET A 65 -5.37 -5.47 5.81
N GLN A 66 -5.13 -6.40 4.87
CA GLN A 66 -6.01 -6.58 3.71
C GLN A 66 -7.45 -6.90 4.11
N ARG A 67 -7.63 -7.82 5.07
CA ARG A 67 -8.96 -8.22 5.54
C ARG A 67 -9.71 -7.03 6.14
N LEU A 68 -9.07 -6.27 7.02
CA LEU A 68 -9.68 -5.10 7.65
C LEU A 68 -9.95 -4.01 6.62
N PHE A 69 -9.02 -3.77 5.69
CA PHE A 69 -9.20 -2.79 4.63
C PHE A 69 -10.41 -3.13 3.77
N HIS A 70 -10.52 -4.39 3.34
CA HIS A 70 -11.67 -4.85 2.57
C HIS A 70 -12.99 -4.70 3.34
N LEU A 71 -13.02 -5.08 4.62
CA LEU A 71 -14.22 -5.00 5.45
C LEU A 71 -14.69 -3.55 5.67
N HIS A 72 -13.76 -2.62 5.89
CA HIS A 72 -14.10 -1.26 6.36
C HIS A 72 -14.09 -0.19 5.27
N PHE A 73 -13.50 -0.46 4.10
CA PHE A 73 -13.44 0.49 2.99
C PHE A 73 -14.08 -0.01 1.70
N ILE A 74 -13.87 -1.28 1.35
CA ILE A 74 -14.40 -1.84 0.10
C ILE A 74 -15.87 -2.21 0.27
N ARG A 75 -16.21 -3.03 1.28
CA ARG A 75 -17.60 -3.44 1.53
C ARG A 75 -18.53 -2.29 1.91
N THR A 76 -17.96 -1.20 2.43
CA THR A 76 -18.67 0.03 2.78
C THR A 76 -18.75 1.03 1.63
N LYS A 77 -18.19 0.69 0.45
CA LYS A 77 -18.18 1.52 -0.76
C LYS A 77 -17.47 2.87 -0.60
N ILE A 78 -16.50 2.95 0.30
CA ILE A 78 -15.58 4.11 0.37
C ILE A 78 -14.59 4.05 -0.80
N PHE A 79 -14.17 2.83 -1.15
CA PHE A 79 -13.33 2.53 -2.30
C PHE A 79 -14.00 1.46 -3.16
N ASP A 80 -13.75 1.49 -4.46
CA ASP A 80 -14.28 0.52 -5.41
C ASP A 80 -13.64 -0.86 -5.24
N GLU A 81 -14.35 -1.92 -5.64
CA GLU A 81 -13.88 -3.31 -5.50
C GLU A 81 -12.54 -3.58 -6.20
N GLU A 82 -12.26 -2.85 -7.29
CA GLU A 82 -10.99 -2.94 -8.03
C GLU A 82 -9.77 -2.64 -7.14
N ILE A 83 -9.91 -1.73 -6.18
CA ILE A 83 -8.86 -1.36 -5.21
C ILE A 83 -8.55 -2.54 -4.28
N GLY A 84 -9.58 -3.31 -3.91
CA GLY A 84 -9.43 -4.50 -3.07
C GLY A 84 -8.70 -5.64 -3.81
N ILE A 85 -9.02 -5.85 -5.09
CA ILE A 85 -8.38 -6.86 -5.94
C ILE A 85 -6.89 -6.56 -6.11
N PHE A 86 -6.54 -5.28 -6.31
CA PHE A 86 -5.15 -4.83 -6.41
C PHE A 86 -4.30 -5.26 -5.21
N LEU A 87 -4.77 -5.06 -3.97
CA LEU A 87 -3.97 -5.38 -2.78
C LEU A 87 -3.56 -6.86 -2.72
N SER A 88 -4.47 -7.76 -3.08
CA SER A 88 -4.17 -9.20 -3.13
C SER A 88 -3.13 -9.53 -4.21
N HIS A 89 -3.23 -8.91 -5.39
CA HIS A 89 -2.25 -9.08 -6.45
C HIS A 89 -0.88 -8.50 -6.08
N ALA A 90 -0.84 -7.33 -5.45
CA ALA A 90 0.39 -6.68 -5.02
C ALA A 90 1.12 -7.49 -3.94
N GLN A 91 0.40 -8.08 -2.99
CA GLN A 91 1.03 -8.97 -1.99
C GLN A 91 1.66 -10.19 -2.65
N LYS A 92 0.95 -10.83 -3.59
CA LYS A 92 1.47 -11.98 -4.31
C LYS A 92 2.71 -11.60 -5.13
N ALA A 93 2.68 -10.48 -5.84
CA ALA A 93 3.82 -10.00 -6.61
C ALA A 93 5.03 -9.71 -5.72
N ARG A 94 4.82 -9.17 -4.51
CA ARG A 94 5.89 -9.01 -3.52
C ARG A 94 6.41 -10.35 -3.00
N GLU A 95 5.53 -11.32 -2.76
CA GLU A 95 5.94 -12.69 -2.40
C GLU A 95 6.87 -13.27 -3.46
N GLU A 96 6.47 -13.18 -4.73
CA GLU A 96 7.25 -13.59 -5.90
C GLU A 96 8.61 -12.88 -5.94
N ALA A 97 8.63 -11.54 -5.86
CA ALA A 97 9.85 -10.74 -5.93
C ALA A 97 10.84 -11.00 -4.79
N ASP A 98 10.37 -11.20 -3.57
CA ASP A 98 11.24 -11.30 -2.39
C ASP A 98 11.76 -12.72 -2.14
N TYR A 99 11.03 -13.76 -2.57
CA TYR A 99 11.28 -15.12 -2.12
C TYR A 99 11.42 -16.17 -3.23
N PHE A 100 11.07 -15.88 -4.47
CA PHE A 100 11.12 -16.86 -5.56
C PHE A 100 12.25 -16.49 -6.55
N PRO A 101 13.47 -17.03 -6.37
CA PRO A 101 14.64 -16.66 -7.19
C PRO A 101 14.50 -17.00 -8.68
N GLU A 102 13.58 -17.90 -9.03
CA GLU A 102 13.24 -18.26 -10.41
C GLU A 102 12.29 -17.26 -11.09
N ILE A 103 11.69 -16.34 -10.34
CA ILE A 103 10.79 -15.30 -10.86
C ILE A 103 11.53 -13.97 -10.84
N THR A 104 11.63 -13.34 -12.01
CA THR A 104 12.13 -11.97 -12.13
C THR A 104 11.12 -11.13 -12.90
N PHE A 105 10.90 -9.91 -12.45
CA PHE A 105 9.99 -8.98 -13.09
C PHE A 105 10.69 -8.27 -14.24
N SER A 106 10.05 -8.28 -15.41
CA SER A 106 10.49 -7.41 -16.52
C SER A 106 10.22 -5.95 -16.18
N LYS A 107 10.87 -5.04 -16.90
CA LYS A 107 10.62 -3.60 -16.78
C LYS A 107 9.13 -3.27 -16.91
N GLU A 108 8.49 -3.81 -17.93
CA GLU A 108 7.08 -3.54 -18.26
C GLU A 108 6.14 -4.04 -17.16
N ILE A 109 6.40 -5.22 -16.60
CA ILE A 109 5.58 -5.78 -15.52
C ILE A 109 5.80 -4.96 -14.24
N ALA A 110 7.05 -4.62 -13.91
CA ALA A 110 7.35 -3.81 -12.74
C ALA A 110 6.74 -2.41 -12.82
N GLU A 111 6.83 -1.76 -13.98
CA GLU A 111 6.21 -0.45 -14.24
C GLU A 111 4.70 -0.51 -14.00
N LYS A 112 4.03 -1.53 -14.54
CA LYS A 112 2.60 -1.73 -14.31
C LYS A 112 2.26 -1.89 -12.83
N ARG A 113 3.06 -2.67 -12.08
CA ARG A 113 2.82 -2.87 -10.63
C ARG A 113 3.04 -1.60 -9.83
N ILE A 114 4.03 -0.78 -10.20
CA ILE A 114 4.26 0.53 -9.57
C ILE A 114 3.08 1.46 -9.85
N GLN A 115 2.63 1.57 -11.10
CA GLN A 115 1.48 2.41 -11.47
C GLN A 115 0.19 2.00 -10.73
N GLU A 116 -0.07 0.70 -10.61
CA GLU A 116 -1.20 0.19 -9.83
C GLU A 116 -1.10 0.60 -8.35
N ALA A 117 0.11 0.54 -7.77
CA ALA A 117 0.36 0.98 -6.39
C ALA A 117 0.27 2.50 -6.21
N GLU A 118 0.74 3.28 -7.18
CA GLU A 118 0.59 4.74 -7.19
C GLU A 118 -0.89 5.13 -7.18
N LYS A 119 -1.71 4.53 -8.04
CA LYS A 119 -3.17 4.75 -8.05
C LYS A 119 -3.81 4.40 -6.70
N PHE A 120 -3.41 3.30 -6.07
CA PHE A 120 -3.90 2.94 -4.74
C PHE A 120 -3.51 4.02 -3.71
N VAL A 121 -2.24 4.39 -3.68
CA VAL A 121 -1.69 5.37 -2.74
C VAL A 121 -2.38 6.72 -2.88
N GLU A 122 -2.61 7.20 -4.10
CA GLU A 122 -3.31 8.45 -4.38
C GLU A 122 -4.75 8.42 -3.84
N ASN A 123 -5.51 7.35 -4.10
CA ASN A 123 -6.88 7.23 -3.59
C ASN A 123 -6.94 7.27 -2.06
N VAL A 124 -6.00 6.59 -1.39
CA VAL A 124 -5.96 6.57 0.07
C VAL A 124 -5.44 7.91 0.63
N ARG A 125 -4.49 8.56 -0.04
CA ARG A 125 -4.00 9.90 0.32
C ARG A 125 -5.14 10.92 0.27
N ASP A 126 -5.90 10.94 -0.81
CA ASP A 126 -7.06 11.84 -0.97
C ASP A 126 -8.12 11.59 0.10
N TYR A 127 -8.35 10.32 0.44
CA TYR A 127 -9.22 9.96 1.54
C TYR A 127 -8.73 10.52 2.88
N LEU A 128 -7.46 10.27 3.24
CA LEU A 128 -6.85 10.74 4.49
C LEU A 128 -6.86 12.27 4.59
N GLN A 129 -6.56 12.98 3.50
CA GLN A 129 -6.61 14.43 3.46
C GLN A 129 -8.02 14.96 3.75
N LYS A 130 -9.07 14.31 3.23
CA LYS A 130 -10.47 14.73 3.44
C LYS A 130 -10.97 14.47 4.85
N ILE A 131 -10.56 13.37 5.48
CA ILE A 131 -11.15 12.89 6.75
C ILE A 131 -10.29 13.17 7.99
N ALA A 132 -8.98 13.38 7.81
CA ALA A 132 -8.02 13.57 8.88
C ALA A 132 -7.09 14.78 8.68
N GLY A 133 -7.11 15.40 7.49
CA GLY A 133 -6.29 16.57 7.19
C GLY A 133 -4.78 16.29 7.06
N ILE A 134 -4.41 15.01 6.88
CA ILE A 134 -3.02 14.52 6.81
C ILE A 134 -2.66 13.91 5.45
#